data_AF-A0A947C8G8-F1
#
_entry.id   AF-A0A947C8G8-F1
#
_cell.length_a   1.000
_cell.length_b   1.000
_cell.length_c   1.000
_cell.angle_alpha   90.00
_cell.angle_beta   90.00
_cell.angle_gamma   90.00
#
_symmetry.space_group_name_H-M   'P 1'
#
loop_
_entity.id
_entity.type
_entity.pdbx_description
1 polymer ?
#
loop_
_entity_poly.entity_id
_entity_poly.type
_entity_poly.pdbx_seq_one_letter_code
_entity_poly.pdbx_strand_id
1 'polypeptide(L)' 'LQQKLSRWRERVTDVRYEIKYRTIVREMDRVLIAYRYSASFRIAYDEEDQRWSRRIGENRLVLLYDDIQARYYVLSGM' A
#
# COMPACT_ATOMS: atom_id res chain seq x y z
N LEU A 1 -20.51 -11.35 -7.52
CA LEU A 1 -19.36 -10.49 -7.13
C LEU A 1 -18.41 -10.18 -8.31
N GLN A 2 -17.99 -11.18 -9.10
CA GLN A 2 -17.08 -10.97 -10.25
C GLN A 2 -17.54 -9.93 -11.28
N GLN A 3 -18.80 -9.97 -11.74
CA GLN A 3 -19.29 -8.98 -12.73
C GLN A 3 -19.24 -7.52 -12.25
N LYS A 4 -19.43 -7.28 -10.94
CA LYS A 4 -19.32 -5.93 -10.36
C LYS A 4 -17.86 -5.45 -10.30
N LEU A 5 -16.90 -6.37 -10.10
CA LEU A 5 -15.47 -6.06 -10.11
C LEU A 5 -14.95 -5.76 -11.51
N SER A 6 -15.42 -6.48 -12.53
CA SER A 6 -15.05 -6.23 -13.93
C SER A 6 -15.48 -4.85 -14.39
N ARG A 7 -16.76 -4.49 -14.17
CA ARG A 7 -17.28 -3.14 -14.48
C ARG A 7 -16.57 -2.02 -13.71
N TRP A 8 -16.08 -2.31 -12.51
CA TRP A 8 -15.32 -1.33 -11.71
C TRP A 8 -13.94 -1.08 -12.32
N ARG A 9 -13.21 -2.13 -12.75
CA ARG A 9 -11.90 -1.98 -13.41
C ARG A 9 -11.99 -1.15 -14.69
N GLU A 10 -13.05 -1.34 -15.48
CA GLU A 10 -13.28 -0.59 -16.73
C GLU A 10 -13.49 0.93 -16.50
N ARG A 11 -13.90 1.32 -15.30
CA ARG A 11 -14.20 2.72 -14.95
C ARG A 11 -13.07 3.44 -14.21
N VAL A 12 -12.04 2.71 -13.79
CA VAL A 12 -10.88 3.31 -13.13
C VAL A 12 -10.00 3.98 -14.18
N THR A 13 -9.91 5.31 -14.11
CA THR A 13 -9.17 6.11 -15.08
C THR A 13 -7.82 6.58 -14.56
N ASP A 14 -7.58 6.49 -13.25
CA ASP A 14 -6.29 6.78 -12.62
C ASP A 14 -6.20 6.01 -11.29
N VAL A 15 -4.99 5.55 -10.96
CA VAL A 15 -4.68 4.87 -9.70
C VAL A 15 -3.40 5.44 -9.14
N ARG A 16 -3.45 5.87 -7.87
CA ARG A 16 -2.30 6.40 -7.15
C ARG A 16 -2.05 5.60 -5.89
N TYR A 17 -0.83 5.10 -5.76
CA TYR A 17 -0.36 4.43 -4.56
C TYR A 17 0.66 5.30 -3.85
N GLU A 18 0.54 5.41 -2.53
CA GLU A 18 1.46 6.16 -1.69
C GLU A 18 1.79 5.34 -0.45
N ILE A 19 3.08 5.23 -0.13
CA ILE A 19 3.60 4.70 1.14
C ILE A 19 4.33 5.82 1.85
N LYS A 20 3.94 6.10 3.09
CA LYS A 20 4.61 7.07 3.97
C LYS A 20 5.14 6.36 5.22
N TYR A 21 6.46 6.28 5.34
CA TYR A 21 7.12 5.78 6.55
C TYR A 21 6.97 6.82 7.67
N ARG A 22 6.56 6.37 8.86
CA ARG A 22 6.42 7.21 10.06
C ARG A 22 7.57 7.00 11.03
N THR A 23 7.89 5.74 11.29
CA THR A 23 8.89 5.38 12.30
C THR A 23 9.65 4.16 11.81
N ILE A 24 10.97 4.21 11.89
CA ILE A 24 11.88 3.11 11.59
C ILE A 24 12.72 2.89 12.84
N VAL A 25 12.61 1.71 13.45
CA VAL A 25 13.38 1.34 14.65
C VAL A 25 14.17 0.08 14.34
N ARG A 26 15.45 0.08 14.69
CA ARG A 26 16.29 -1.13 14.62
C ARG A 26 16.41 -1.73 16.01
N GLU A 27 16.11 -3.01 16.13
CA GLU A 27 16.19 -3.79 17.38
C GLU A 27 16.93 -5.09 17.08
N MET A 28 18.19 -5.21 17.56
CA MET A 28 19.04 -6.38 17.30
C MET A 28 19.13 -6.73 15.79
N ASP A 29 18.56 -7.87 15.41
CA ASP A 29 18.48 -8.43 14.07
C ASP A 29 17.25 -7.94 13.29
N ARG A 30 16.39 -7.10 13.89
CA ARG A 30 15.13 -6.67 13.29
C ARG A 30 15.10 -5.18 12.98
N VAL A 31 14.32 -4.84 11.94
CA VAL A 31 13.92 -3.48 11.65
C VAL A 31 12.39 -3.41 11.63
N LEU A 32 11.84 -2.58 12.50
CA LEU A 32 10.42 -2.32 12.65
C LEU A 32 10.09 -1.04 11.89
N ILE A 33 9.16 -1.13 10.94
CA ILE A 33 8.77 -0.01 10.10
C ILE A 33 7.26 0.21 10.25
N ALA A 34 6.89 1.33 10.84
CA ALA A 34 5.51 1.82 10.83
C ALA A 34 5.30 2.67 9.58
N TYR A 35 4.28 2.36 8.78
CA TYR A 35 3.96 3.12 7.58
C TYR A 35 2.47 3.28 7.36
N ARG A 36 2.12 4.28 6.58
CA ARG A 36 0.78 4.46 6.06
C ARG A 36 0.78 4.12 4.58
N TYR A 37 -0.07 3.19 4.19
CA TYR A 37 -0.36 2.94 2.79
C TYR A 37 -1.65 3.68 2.42
N SER A 38 -1.66 4.36 1.28
CA SER A 38 -2.89 4.88 0.70
C SER A 38 -2.99 4.58 -0.79
N ALA A 39 -4.19 4.15 -1.19
CA ALA A 39 -4.54 3.93 -2.58
C ALA A 39 -5.71 4.86 -2.95
N SER A 40 -5.53 5.66 -3.99
CA SER A 40 -6.56 6.56 -4.51
C SER A 40 -6.92 6.16 -5.93
N PHE A 41 -8.21 6.01 -6.21
CA PHE A 41 -8.74 5.59 -7.51
C PHE A 41 -9.61 6.70 -8.05
N ARG A 42 -9.35 7.16 -9.27
CA ARG A 42 -10.27 8.02 -10.00
C ARG A 42 -11.23 7.12 -10.77
N ILE A 43 -12.52 7.25 -10.47
CA ILE A 43 -13.58 6.46 -11.11
C ILE A 43 -14.41 7.41 -11.96
N ALA A 44 -14.52 7.11 -13.25
CA ALA A 44 -15.47 7.76 -14.15
C ALA A 44 -16.83 7.10 -13.98
N TYR A 45 -17.82 7.83 -13.46
CA TYR A 45 -19.20 7.35 -13.38
C TYR A 45 -19.97 7.72 -14.66
N ASP A 46 -19.79 8.95 -15.17
CA ASP A 46 -20.18 9.49 -16.49
C ASP A 46 -19.25 10.67 -16.86
N GLU A 47 -19.28 11.20 -18.10
CA GLU A 47 -18.30 12.20 -18.63
C GLU A 47 -18.11 13.45 -17.76
N GLU A 48 -19.13 13.86 -17.00
CA GLU A 48 -19.11 15.06 -16.14
C GLU A 48 -18.88 14.77 -14.64
N ASP A 49 -18.96 13.51 -14.18
CA ASP A 49 -18.94 13.19 -12.74
C ASP A 49 -17.80 12.21 -12.41
N GLN A 50 -16.58 12.74 -12.30
CA GLN A 50 -15.38 12.01 -11.88
C GLN A 50 -15.19 12.13 -10.36
N ARG A 51 -15.13 11.00 -9.64
CA ARG A 51 -14.89 11.00 -8.18
C ARG A 51 -13.65 10.23 -7.80
N TRP A 52 -12.88 10.81 -6.88
CA TRP A 52 -11.76 10.15 -6.22
C TRP A 52 -12.25 9.31 -5.04
N SER A 53 -11.97 8.01 -5.09
CA SER A 53 -12.16 7.09 -3.96
C SER A 53 -10.82 6.81 -3.31
N ARG A 54 -10.71 6.90 -1.98
CA ARG A 54 -9.45 6.70 -1.24
C ARG A 54 -9.59 5.57 -0.23
N ARG A 55 -8.60 4.68 -0.19
CA ARG A 55 -8.38 3.68 0.86
C ARG A 55 -7.09 4.02 1.60
N ILE A 56 -7.13 3.97 2.92
CA ILE A 56 -6.00 4.26 3.79
C ILE A 56 -5.87 3.12 4.79
N GLY A 57 -4.66 2.58 4.93
CA GLY A 57 -4.30 1.60 5.96
C GLY A 57 -3.09 2.08 6.76
N GLU A 58 -3.12 1.86 8.07
CA GLU A 58 -1.93 1.97 8.91
C GLU A 58 -1.36 0.57 9.09
N ASN A 59 -0.11 0.39 8.65
CA ASN A 59 0.51 -0.92 8.51
C ASN A 59 1.87 -0.95 9.20
N ARG A 60 2.32 -2.16 9.51
CA ARG A 60 3.62 -2.42 10.12
C ARG A 60 4.35 -3.47 9.31
N LEU A 61 5.60 -3.20 8.98
CA LEU A 61 6.53 -4.11 8.32
C LEU A 61 7.63 -4.48 9.30
N VAL A 62 7.94 -5.77 9.40
CA VAL A 62 9.04 -6.30 10.19
C VAL A 62 10.04 -6.91 9.23
N LEU A 63 11.27 -6.43 9.28
CA LEU A 63 12.37 -6.96 8.52
C LEU A 63 13.35 -7.68 9.45
N LEU A 64 13.95 -8.76 8.94
CA LEU A 64 15.17 -9.34 9.47
C LEU A 64 16.35 -8.76 8.70
N TYR A 65 17.42 -8.36 9.38
CA TYR A 65 18.70 -8.04 8.77
C TYR A 65 19.63 -9.24 8.87
N ASP A 66 20.07 -9.75 7.72
CA ASP A 66 21.09 -10.78 7.61
C ASP A 66 22.46 -10.09 7.47
N ASP A 67 23.24 -10.11 8.55
CA ASP A 67 24.59 -9.52 8.58
C ASP A 67 25.59 -10.24 7.67
N ILE A 68 25.39 -11.54 7.38
CA ILE A 68 26.30 -12.34 6.55
C ILE A 68 26.14 -11.92 5.09
N GLN A 69 24.90 -11.73 4.65
CA GLN A 69 24.58 -11.37 3.27
C GLN A 69 24.40 -9.86 3.06
N ALA A 70 24.43 -9.06 4.14
CA ALA A 70 24.13 -7.63 4.15
C ALA A 70 22.79 -7.31 3.47
N ARG A 71 21.72 -8.07 3.80
CA ARG A 71 20.40 -7.99 3.16
C ARG A 71 19.26 -7.93 4.17
N TYR A 72 18.15 -7.33 3.77
CA TYR A 72 16.91 -7.33 4.52
C TYR A 72 15.91 -8.34 3.95
N TYR A 73 15.26 -9.09 4.83
CA TYR A 73 14.19 -10.02 4.51
C TYR A 73 12.90 -9.63 5.19
N VAL A 74 11.78 -9.68 4.48
CA VAL A 74 10.46 -9.42 5.07
C VAL A 74 10.07 -10.61 5.94
N LEU A 75 9.88 -10.37 7.24
CA LEU A 75 9.33 -11.37 8.17
C LEU A 75 7.81 -11.32 8.22
N SER A 76 7.23 -10.11 8.25
CA SER A 76 5.79 -9.90 8.24
C SER A 76 5.43 -8.49 7.79
N GLY A 77 4.26 -8.34 7.17
CA GLY A 77 3.72 -7.05 6.74
C GLY A 77 2.34 -7.20 6.08
N MET A 78 1.63 -6.08 5.96
CA MET A 78 0.38 -5.93 5.17
C MET A 78 0.37 -4.61 4.42
#